data_AF-A0A5M6CKF1-F1
#
_entry.id   AF-A0A5M6CKF1-F1
#
_cell.length_a   1.000
_cell.length_b   1.000
_cell.length_c   1.000
_cell.angle_alpha   90.00
_cell.angle_beta   90.00
_cell.angle_gamma   90.00
#
_symmetry.space_group_name_H-M   'P 1'
#
loop_
_entity.id
_entity.type
_entity.pdbx_description
1 polymer ?
#
loop_
_entity_poly.entity_id
_entity_poly.type
_entity_poly.pdbx_seq_one_letter_code
_entity_poly.pdbx_strand_id
1 'polypeptide(L)'
;MDSNKKFYQRPIFWIIFFFVYAIIASRYVKIDIHDPGFGRSWYFGDSSSEGNVESAAKFYMEKGFRPNAGLPTYNHLDTIPDNDYVYTHYPPMAEWIAGVTAQITHNYKDHCTSVLPLLLSVVLFFMIFYILARWLNNDIAAFIGASVLVLSNYFISWADDTHQHLYIEFFRWSFVYLWWWYLTIHNKKYIIPILAICSAMMCLLSFEPYIYILIIIIGFPLALRQKILRWEVIVLLLVPAFSFSLRLYLNAEYFGGFTAMLHDMKGAFLNRTGASADVSELQRTMHFSDYVYLLPKTRLHRLGHFYIFPSLVIILFGILGLIQLKKHFPSFYRIAVVIYIASVSWAFVMPQHALIHIFTLRHIGIFIGIVIGFGLIKYKEILVLHWKSKNYLLLSGHVIILGYSVFYIAINTVYFVYLKYGLLYPHLGTDNFELFDYFLM
;
A
#
# COMPACT_ATOMS: atom_id res chain seq x y z
N MET A 1 -12.82 -9.99 27.50
CA MET A 1 -11.55 -9.27 27.23
C MET A 1 -11.44 -8.18 28.26
N ASP A 2 -10.38 -8.20 29.07
CA ASP A 2 -10.13 -7.18 30.10
C ASP A 2 -9.84 -5.84 29.40
N SER A 3 -10.79 -4.89 29.51
CA SER A 3 -10.75 -3.62 28.78
C SER A 3 -9.67 -2.66 29.28
N ASN A 4 -9.05 -2.96 30.43
CA ASN A 4 -8.05 -2.09 31.05
C ASN A 4 -6.62 -2.36 30.58
N LYS A 5 -6.39 -3.48 29.88
CA LYS A 5 -5.05 -3.83 29.35
C LYS A 5 -4.85 -3.23 27.96
N LYS A 6 -3.75 -2.49 27.81
CA LYS A 6 -3.27 -1.99 26.51
C LYS A 6 -3.05 -3.16 25.55
N PHE A 7 -3.20 -2.93 24.25
CA PHE A 7 -3.17 -4.01 23.25
C PHE A 7 -1.90 -4.89 23.32
N TYR A 8 -0.72 -4.31 23.55
CA TYR A 8 0.56 -5.02 23.62
C TYR A 8 0.75 -5.87 24.88
N GLN A 9 -0.12 -5.70 25.89
CA GLN A 9 -0.11 -6.53 27.10
C GLN A 9 -0.97 -7.80 26.93
N ARG A 10 -1.65 -7.95 25.79
CA ARG A 10 -2.55 -9.07 25.53
C ARG A 10 -1.76 -10.20 24.86
N PRO A 11 -1.84 -11.45 25.34
CA PRO A 11 -1.13 -12.58 24.71
C PRO A 11 -1.46 -12.73 23.22
N ILE A 12 -2.71 -12.48 22.83
CA ILE A 12 -3.16 -12.57 21.43
C ILE A 12 -2.42 -11.60 20.48
N PHE A 13 -1.97 -10.44 20.98
CA PHE A 13 -1.18 -9.49 20.18
C PHE A 13 0.16 -10.12 19.76
N TRP A 14 0.84 -10.76 20.71
CA TRP A 14 2.11 -11.43 20.45
C TRP A 14 1.93 -12.68 19.59
N ILE A 15 0.84 -13.42 19.77
CA ILE A 15 0.49 -14.55 18.88
C ILE A 15 0.35 -14.06 17.43
N ILE A 16 -0.38 -12.96 17.19
CA ILE A 16 -0.50 -12.36 15.85
C ILE A 16 0.87 -11.94 15.33
N PHE A 17 1.68 -11.26 16.13
CA PHE A 17 3.01 -10.83 15.73
C PHE A 17 3.88 -12.02 15.31
N PHE A 18 4.03 -13.02 16.16
CA PHE A 18 4.86 -14.19 15.85
C PHE A 18 4.31 -15.00 14.68
N PHE A 19 2.98 -15.10 14.54
CA PHE A 19 2.37 -15.76 13.39
C PHE A 19 2.68 -15.03 12.08
N VAL A 20 2.46 -13.72 12.02
CA VAL A 20 2.73 -12.90 10.83
C VAL A 20 4.21 -12.98 10.46
N TYR A 21 5.11 -12.85 11.43
CA TYR A 21 6.55 -12.90 11.17
C TYR A 21 7.08 -14.30 10.89
N ALA A 22 6.42 -15.37 11.34
CA ALA A 22 6.75 -16.73 10.90
C ALA A 22 6.50 -16.90 9.39
N ILE A 23 5.39 -16.34 8.86
CA ILE A 23 5.09 -16.35 7.44
C ILE A 23 6.11 -15.50 6.67
N ILE A 24 6.33 -14.25 7.09
CA ILE A 24 7.25 -13.33 6.40
C ILE A 24 8.68 -13.87 6.43
N ALA A 25 9.16 -14.37 7.57
CA ALA A 25 10.50 -14.95 7.66
C ALA A 25 10.63 -16.22 6.81
N SER A 26 9.59 -17.07 6.75
CA SER A 26 9.58 -18.23 5.86
C SER A 26 9.71 -17.81 4.39
N ARG A 27 8.99 -16.76 3.96
CA ARG A 27 9.09 -16.22 2.59
C ARG A 27 10.48 -15.67 2.32
N TYR A 28 10.97 -14.80 3.20
CA TYR A 28 12.28 -14.18 3.09
C TYR A 28 13.43 -15.20 3.01
N VAL A 29 13.35 -16.32 3.73
CA VAL A 29 14.41 -17.35 3.72
C VAL A 29 14.31 -18.31 2.53
N LYS A 30 13.09 -18.65 2.09
CA LYS A 30 12.87 -19.74 1.11
C LYS A 30 12.67 -19.28 -0.33
N ILE A 31 12.29 -18.02 -0.54
CA ILE A 31 11.84 -17.54 -1.85
C ILE A 31 12.83 -16.51 -2.37
N ASP A 32 13.53 -16.88 -3.44
CA ASP A 32 14.41 -15.97 -4.17
C ASP A 32 13.59 -14.97 -4.99
N ILE A 33 14.11 -13.76 -5.22
CA ILE A 33 13.40 -12.74 -6.04
C ILE A 33 13.33 -13.12 -7.52
N HIS A 34 14.18 -14.02 -7.98
CA HIS A 34 14.15 -14.59 -9.33
C HIS A 34 13.41 -15.92 -9.39
N ASP A 35 12.68 -16.28 -8.32
CA ASP A 35 11.90 -17.51 -8.29
C ASP A 35 10.86 -17.56 -9.43
N PRO A 36 10.91 -18.57 -10.31
CA PRO A 36 10.05 -18.63 -11.50
C PRO A 36 8.58 -18.92 -11.17
N GLY A 37 8.28 -19.39 -9.95
CA GLY A 37 6.92 -19.63 -9.47
C GLY A 37 6.24 -18.39 -8.88
N PHE A 38 6.88 -17.21 -8.99
CA PHE A 38 6.39 -15.93 -8.47
C PHE A 38 6.10 -15.99 -6.96
N GLY A 39 6.82 -16.79 -6.17
CA GLY A 39 6.50 -16.99 -4.75
C GLY A 39 6.41 -15.69 -3.93
N ARG A 40 7.20 -14.66 -4.27
CA ARG A 40 7.16 -13.32 -3.68
C ARG A 40 6.28 -12.34 -4.45
N SER A 41 6.18 -12.49 -5.77
CA SER A 41 5.45 -11.59 -6.67
C SER A 41 4.06 -12.09 -7.10
N TRP A 42 3.52 -13.11 -6.44
CA TRP A 42 2.26 -13.79 -6.79
C TRP A 42 1.03 -12.87 -6.80
N TYR A 43 1.09 -11.77 -6.05
CA TYR A 43 0.20 -10.63 -6.29
C TYR A 43 0.74 -9.84 -7.48
N PHE A 44 0.30 -10.20 -8.69
CA PHE A 44 0.71 -9.58 -9.96
C PHE A 44 0.72 -8.05 -9.88
N GLY A 45 1.87 -7.45 -10.23
CA GLY A 45 2.12 -6.00 -10.19
C GLY A 45 3.61 -5.69 -10.25
N ASP A 46 4.01 -4.52 -9.75
CA ASP A 46 5.41 -4.05 -9.74
C ASP A 46 6.27 -4.84 -8.72
N SER A 47 5.72 -5.78 -7.94
CA SER A 47 6.48 -6.76 -7.13
C SER A 47 7.40 -7.64 -7.96
N SER A 48 7.16 -7.82 -9.26
CA SER A 48 8.11 -8.51 -10.15
C SER A 48 9.32 -7.64 -10.51
N SER A 49 9.39 -6.40 -10.00
CA SER A 49 10.50 -5.47 -10.23
C SER A 49 11.53 -5.45 -9.09
N GLU A 50 11.46 -6.37 -8.12
CA GLU A 50 12.55 -6.54 -7.14
C GLU A 50 13.89 -6.86 -7.82
N GLY A 51 13.87 -7.65 -8.90
CA GLY A 51 15.06 -7.87 -9.74
C GLY A 51 15.60 -6.59 -10.38
N ASN A 52 14.74 -5.59 -10.64
CA ASN A 52 15.19 -4.28 -11.11
C ASN A 52 15.89 -3.48 -10.00
N VAL A 53 15.41 -3.61 -8.76
CA VAL A 53 16.03 -2.98 -7.60
C VAL A 53 17.40 -3.60 -7.31
N GLU A 54 17.50 -4.93 -7.35
CA GLU A 54 18.79 -5.64 -7.23
C GLU A 54 19.75 -5.24 -8.35
N SER A 55 19.27 -5.19 -9.60
CA SER A 55 20.05 -4.77 -10.75
C SER A 55 20.62 -3.35 -10.59
N ALA A 56 19.80 -2.40 -10.13
CA ALA A 56 20.25 -1.05 -9.85
C ALA A 56 21.23 -1.01 -8.67
N ALA A 57 21.00 -1.80 -7.62
CA ALA A 57 21.89 -1.90 -6.47
C ALA A 57 23.30 -2.39 -6.87
N LYS A 58 23.36 -3.42 -7.73
CA LYS A 58 24.61 -3.89 -8.32
C LYS A 58 25.30 -2.81 -9.12
N PHE A 59 24.57 -2.13 -10.01
CA PHE A 59 25.12 -1.04 -10.83
C PHE A 59 25.73 0.05 -9.95
N TYR A 60 25.03 0.50 -8.91
CA TYR A 60 25.53 1.54 -8.01
C TYR A 60 26.71 1.07 -7.16
N MET A 61 26.77 -0.20 -6.79
CA MET A 61 27.90 -0.78 -6.08
C MET A 61 29.17 -0.80 -6.96
N GLU A 62 29.03 -1.15 -8.24
CA GLU A 62 30.18 -1.29 -9.17
C GLU A 62 30.61 0.03 -9.82
N LYS A 63 29.65 0.84 -10.29
CA LYS A 63 29.88 2.03 -11.11
C LYS A 63 29.57 3.34 -10.39
N GLY A 64 28.95 3.29 -9.21
CA GLY A 64 28.49 4.46 -8.47
C GLY A 64 27.21 5.09 -9.05
N PHE A 65 26.72 6.16 -8.40
CA PHE A 65 25.49 6.85 -8.80
C PHE A 65 25.67 7.83 -9.97
N ARG A 66 26.89 8.29 -10.22
CA ARG A 66 27.14 9.38 -11.18
C ARG A 66 26.87 9.01 -12.64
N PRO A 67 27.24 7.81 -13.14
CA PRO A 67 27.15 7.50 -14.58
C PRO A 67 25.74 7.57 -15.17
N ASN A 68 24.70 7.34 -14.36
CA ASN A 68 23.30 7.40 -14.77
C ASN A 68 22.52 8.53 -14.05
N ALA A 69 23.23 9.50 -13.46
CA ALA A 69 22.64 10.54 -12.61
C ALA A 69 21.70 10.01 -11.51
N GLY A 70 21.98 8.82 -10.97
CA GLY A 70 21.15 8.14 -9.97
C GLY A 70 19.81 7.67 -10.51
N LEU A 71 19.62 7.52 -11.81
CA LEU A 71 18.40 6.92 -12.36
C LEU A 71 18.46 5.40 -12.26
N PRO A 72 17.32 4.70 -12.08
CA PRO A 72 17.32 3.23 -12.01
C PRO A 72 17.98 2.62 -13.25
N THR A 73 18.85 1.62 -13.06
CA THR A 73 19.40 0.82 -14.16
C THR A 73 18.88 -0.59 -14.05
N TYR A 74 18.25 -1.09 -15.11
CA TYR A 74 17.69 -2.43 -15.19
C TYR A 74 18.55 -3.31 -16.10
N ASN A 75 18.43 -4.63 -15.94
CA ASN A 75 19.18 -5.66 -16.68
C ASN A 75 20.71 -5.64 -16.52
N HIS A 76 21.23 -4.88 -15.57
CA HIS A 76 22.62 -4.94 -15.12
C HIS A 76 22.84 -6.20 -14.26
N LEU A 77 22.87 -7.36 -14.91
CA LEU A 77 23.07 -8.68 -14.31
C LEU A 77 24.22 -9.42 -15.02
N ASP A 78 24.83 -10.41 -14.35
CA ASP A 78 26.03 -11.13 -14.82
C ASP A 78 25.89 -11.82 -16.18
N THR A 79 24.66 -11.96 -16.68
CA THR A 79 24.34 -12.74 -17.87
C THR A 79 24.34 -11.93 -19.17
N ILE A 80 24.24 -10.60 -19.12
CA ILE A 80 24.19 -9.74 -20.32
C ILE A 80 24.97 -8.42 -20.07
N PRO A 81 26.31 -8.41 -20.26
CA PRO A 81 27.19 -7.31 -19.84
C PRO A 81 26.95 -5.93 -20.51
N ASP A 82 26.26 -5.88 -21.65
CA ASP A 82 26.23 -4.69 -22.53
C ASP A 82 24.84 -4.03 -22.67
N ASN A 83 23.86 -4.39 -21.84
CA ASN A 83 22.47 -3.93 -22.00
C ASN A 83 21.93 -3.15 -20.79
N ASP A 84 22.78 -2.29 -20.20
CA ASP A 84 22.39 -1.36 -19.13
C ASP A 84 21.23 -0.48 -19.61
N TYR A 85 20.01 -0.80 -19.15
CA TYR A 85 18.82 -0.05 -19.51
C TYR A 85 18.48 0.95 -18.41
N VAL A 86 18.81 2.22 -18.63
CA VAL A 86 18.49 3.28 -17.68
C VAL A 86 17.00 3.63 -17.81
N TYR A 87 16.26 3.42 -16.72
CA TYR A 87 14.83 3.65 -16.68
C TYR A 87 14.50 5.06 -16.20
N THR A 88 14.20 5.96 -17.13
CA THR A 88 13.94 7.38 -16.86
C THR A 88 12.50 7.67 -16.38
N HIS A 89 11.65 6.65 -16.38
CA HIS A 89 10.20 6.79 -16.20
C HIS A 89 9.68 6.40 -14.80
N TYR A 90 10.49 5.84 -13.90
CA TYR A 90 10.14 5.57 -12.51
C TYR A 90 10.91 6.50 -11.55
N PRO A 91 10.31 6.87 -10.40
CA PRO A 91 11.06 7.53 -9.33
C PRO A 91 12.16 6.61 -8.75
N PRO A 92 13.34 7.14 -8.38
CA PRO A 92 14.55 6.34 -8.13
C PRO A 92 14.77 5.90 -6.67
N MET A 93 13.89 6.23 -5.73
CA MET A 93 14.22 6.15 -4.30
C MET A 93 14.44 4.72 -3.80
N ALA A 94 13.68 3.74 -4.29
CA ALA A 94 13.86 2.34 -3.85
C ALA A 94 15.26 1.84 -4.25
N GLU A 95 15.65 2.13 -5.49
CA GLU A 95 16.96 1.80 -6.05
C GLU A 95 18.09 2.57 -5.37
N TRP A 96 17.87 3.83 -4.96
CA TRP A 96 18.84 4.57 -4.15
C TRP A 96 19.09 3.91 -2.80
N ILE A 97 18.02 3.54 -2.10
CA ILE A 97 18.12 2.88 -0.79
C ILE A 97 18.86 1.55 -0.92
N ALA A 98 18.53 0.76 -1.95
CA ALA A 98 19.20 -0.51 -2.21
C ALA A 98 20.67 -0.32 -2.60
N GLY A 99 20.97 0.66 -3.47
CA GLY A 99 22.35 0.99 -3.87
C GLY A 99 23.23 1.46 -2.72
N VAL A 100 22.72 2.35 -1.86
CA VAL A 100 23.44 2.78 -0.66
C VAL A 100 23.66 1.61 0.29
N THR A 101 22.65 0.75 0.46
CA THR A 101 22.77 -0.46 1.29
C THR A 101 23.86 -1.37 0.73
N ALA A 102 23.83 -1.67 -0.57
CA ALA A 102 24.82 -2.51 -1.25
C ALA A 102 26.25 -1.93 -1.16
N GLN A 103 26.41 -0.61 -1.24
CA GLN A 103 27.71 0.04 -1.06
C GLN A 103 28.24 -0.09 0.38
N ILE A 104 27.37 0.01 1.39
CA ILE A 104 27.76 -0.10 2.80
C ILE A 104 28.07 -1.55 3.17
N THR A 105 27.29 -2.50 2.66
CA THR A 105 27.43 -3.93 3.00
C THR A 105 28.37 -4.68 2.07
N HIS A 106 28.78 -4.06 0.95
CA HIS A 106 29.48 -4.70 -0.16
C HIS A 106 28.74 -5.94 -0.69
N ASN A 107 27.40 -5.92 -0.64
CA ASN A 107 26.55 -7.02 -1.08
C ASN A 107 25.21 -6.49 -1.60
N TYR A 108 24.97 -6.68 -2.90
CA TYR A 108 23.75 -6.23 -3.58
C TYR A 108 22.64 -7.27 -3.62
N LYS A 109 22.90 -8.50 -3.16
CA LYS A 109 21.92 -9.59 -3.25
C LYS A 109 20.67 -9.26 -2.46
N ASP A 110 19.53 -9.73 -2.96
CA ASP A 110 18.22 -9.44 -2.37
C ASP A 110 18.19 -9.56 -0.85
N HIS A 111 18.60 -10.70 -0.27
CA HIS A 111 18.55 -10.88 1.18
C HIS A 111 19.27 -9.76 1.94
N CYS A 112 20.34 -9.18 1.38
CA CYS A 112 21.03 -8.06 2.00
C CYS A 112 20.22 -6.75 1.89
N THR A 113 19.70 -6.44 0.71
CA THR A 113 18.92 -5.23 0.45
C THR A 113 17.53 -5.26 1.09
N SER A 114 16.96 -6.45 1.29
CA SER A 114 15.67 -6.75 1.93
C SER A 114 15.66 -6.57 3.45
N VAL A 115 16.82 -6.51 4.13
CA VAL A 115 16.87 -6.36 5.60
C VAL A 115 16.20 -5.08 6.06
N LEU A 116 16.44 -3.96 5.36
CA LEU A 116 15.86 -2.67 5.74
C LEU A 116 14.32 -2.68 5.60
N PRO A 117 13.73 -3.12 4.47
CA PRO A 117 12.29 -3.38 4.39
C PRO A 117 11.78 -4.22 5.56
N LEU A 118 12.40 -5.38 5.84
CA LEU A 118 11.96 -6.27 6.92
C LEU A 118 11.95 -5.58 8.30
N LEU A 119 12.97 -4.79 8.61
CA LEU A 119 13.01 -4.01 9.84
C LEU A 119 11.92 -2.91 9.86
N LEU A 120 11.71 -2.23 8.73
CA LEU A 120 10.65 -1.24 8.59
C LEU A 120 9.27 -1.85 8.70
N SER A 121 9.06 -3.09 8.25
CA SER A 121 7.78 -3.79 8.42
C SER A 121 7.50 -4.03 9.89
N VAL A 122 8.51 -4.37 10.69
CA VAL A 122 8.37 -4.53 12.15
C VAL A 122 7.90 -3.21 12.77
N VAL A 123 8.56 -2.11 12.42
CA VAL A 123 8.15 -0.78 12.91
C VAL A 123 6.73 -0.44 12.44
N LEU A 124 6.40 -0.68 11.17
CA LEU A 124 5.07 -0.43 10.61
C LEU A 124 3.98 -1.25 11.33
N PHE A 125 4.25 -2.52 11.66
CA PHE A 125 3.34 -3.36 12.44
C PHE A 125 2.95 -2.68 13.75
N PHE A 126 3.94 -2.29 14.58
CA PHE A 126 3.67 -1.61 15.84
C PHE A 126 3.02 -0.24 15.64
N MET A 127 3.44 0.48 14.61
CA MET A 127 2.91 1.79 14.25
C MET A 127 1.42 1.73 13.91
N ILE A 128 0.96 0.73 13.14
CA ILE A 128 -0.46 0.55 12.81
C ILE A 128 -1.31 0.41 14.09
N PHE A 129 -0.91 -0.47 15.02
CA PHE A 129 -1.63 -0.63 16.28
C PHE A 129 -1.62 0.64 17.12
N TYR A 130 -0.46 1.31 17.24
CA TYR A 130 -0.33 2.54 18.00
C TYR A 130 -1.21 3.67 17.45
N ILE A 131 -1.13 3.92 16.13
CA ILE A 131 -1.89 4.99 15.48
C ILE A 131 -3.39 4.74 15.59
N LEU A 132 -3.84 3.51 15.32
CA LEU A 132 -5.27 3.17 15.43
C LEU A 132 -5.77 3.29 16.87
N ALA A 133 -4.97 2.91 17.87
CA ALA A 133 -5.33 3.09 19.29
C ALA A 133 -5.51 4.57 19.64
N ARG A 134 -4.64 5.44 19.13
CA ARG A 134 -4.72 6.89 19.31
C ARG A 134 -5.93 7.51 18.61
N TRP A 135 -6.20 7.12 17.37
CA TRP A 135 -7.27 7.69 16.56
C TRP A 135 -8.66 7.26 17.00
N LEU A 136 -8.84 5.96 17.26
CA LEU A 136 -10.16 5.42 17.59
C LEU A 136 -10.52 5.61 19.06
N ASN A 137 -9.53 5.90 19.92
CA ASN A 137 -9.70 6.02 21.38
C ASN A 137 -10.52 4.85 21.97
N ASN A 138 -10.32 3.65 21.39
CA ASN A 138 -11.01 2.43 21.73
C ASN A 138 -10.07 1.26 21.40
N ASP A 139 -9.46 0.68 22.44
CA ASP A 139 -8.44 -0.36 22.29
C ASP A 139 -8.96 -1.61 21.59
N ILE A 140 -10.26 -1.94 21.71
CA ILE A 140 -10.83 -3.11 21.04
C ILE A 140 -11.00 -2.83 19.55
N ALA A 141 -11.57 -1.67 19.19
CA ALA A 141 -11.74 -1.26 17.80
C ALA A 141 -10.38 -1.16 17.10
N ALA A 142 -9.40 -0.54 17.77
CA ALA A 142 -8.04 -0.42 17.26
C ALA A 142 -7.36 -1.77 17.08
N PHE A 143 -7.47 -2.67 18.05
CA PHE A 143 -6.92 -4.01 17.95
C PHE A 143 -7.55 -4.79 16.78
N ILE A 144 -8.87 -4.74 16.61
CA ILE A 144 -9.57 -5.40 15.50
C ILE A 144 -9.13 -4.82 14.16
N GLY A 145 -9.17 -3.49 14.01
CA GLY A 145 -8.79 -2.81 12.78
C GLY A 145 -7.34 -3.09 12.38
N ALA A 146 -6.42 -3.00 13.34
CA ALA A 146 -5.01 -3.32 13.10
C ALA A 146 -4.80 -4.79 12.73
N SER A 147 -5.46 -5.72 13.43
CA SER A 147 -5.38 -7.15 13.14
C SER A 147 -5.83 -7.47 11.72
N VAL A 148 -6.92 -6.86 11.25
CA VAL A 148 -7.43 -7.05 9.88
C VAL A 148 -6.42 -6.60 8.82
N LEU A 149 -5.63 -5.56 9.10
CA LEU A 149 -4.60 -5.09 8.18
C LEU A 149 -3.37 -6.01 8.19
N VAL A 150 -2.80 -6.29 9.36
CA VAL A 150 -1.51 -7.00 9.48
C VAL A 150 -1.60 -8.48 9.14
N LEU A 151 -2.78 -9.09 9.27
CA LEU A 151 -3.06 -10.47 8.89
C LEU A 151 -3.51 -10.59 7.41
N SER A 152 -3.49 -9.51 6.62
CA SER A 152 -3.94 -9.54 5.22
C SER A 152 -2.79 -9.34 4.23
N ASN A 153 -3.10 -9.53 2.94
CA ASN A 153 -2.20 -9.21 1.83
C ASN A 153 -1.77 -7.74 1.79
N TYR A 154 -2.56 -6.83 2.37
CA TYR A 154 -2.13 -5.43 2.55
C TYR A 154 -0.76 -5.31 3.22
N PHE A 155 -0.50 -6.15 4.22
CA PHE A 155 0.74 -6.11 4.99
C PHE A 155 1.69 -7.24 4.59
N ILE A 156 1.24 -8.50 4.62
CA ILE A 156 2.12 -9.67 4.49
C ILE A 156 2.84 -9.67 3.14
N SER A 157 2.13 -9.50 2.03
CA SER A 157 2.69 -9.66 0.68
C SER A 157 3.89 -8.75 0.39
N TRP A 158 4.00 -7.62 1.09
CA TRP A 158 4.96 -6.55 0.82
C TRP A 158 5.93 -6.30 1.97
N ALA A 159 5.83 -7.06 3.07
CA ALA A 159 6.62 -6.80 4.28
C ALA A 159 8.12 -7.07 4.09
N ASP A 160 8.45 -7.94 3.15
CA ASP A 160 9.81 -8.36 2.80
C ASP A 160 10.18 -7.96 1.36
N ASP A 161 9.46 -7.00 0.78
CA ASP A 161 9.68 -6.50 -0.59
C ASP A 161 10.67 -5.32 -0.59
N THR A 162 11.70 -5.39 -1.45
CA THR A 162 12.71 -4.32 -1.65
C THR A 162 12.20 -3.16 -2.50
N HIS A 163 11.09 -3.34 -3.19
CA HIS A 163 10.49 -2.35 -4.04
C HIS A 163 9.74 -1.26 -3.24
N GLN A 164 9.10 -0.33 -3.96
CA GLN A 164 8.55 0.92 -3.41
C GLN A 164 7.45 0.73 -2.34
N HIS A 165 6.80 -0.43 -2.30
CA HIS A 165 5.50 -0.61 -1.67
C HIS A 165 5.52 -0.44 -0.15
N LEU A 166 6.42 -1.11 0.57
CA LEU A 166 6.47 -1.01 2.04
C LEU A 166 6.86 0.39 2.51
N TYR A 167 7.86 0.98 1.86
CA TYR A 167 8.33 2.32 2.15
C TYR A 167 7.20 3.35 2.03
N ILE A 168 6.41 3.27 0.95
CA ILE A 168 5.27 4.16 0.74
C ILE A 168 4.25 4.03 1.88
N GLU A 169 3.90 2.81 2.33
CA GLU A 169 2.96 2.66 3.45
C GLU A 169 3.53 3.23 4.74
N PHE A 170 4.81 2.97 5.03
CA PHE A 170 5.48 3.50 6.20
C PHE A 170 5.40 5.03 6.24
N PHE A 171 5.78 5.69 5.15
CA PHE A 171 5.71 7.15 5.05
C PHE A 171 4.27 7.67 5.00
N ARG A 172 3.33 6.93 4.42
CA ARG A 172 1.91 7.32 4.37
C ARG A 172 1.28 7.30 5.75
N TRP A 173 1.45 6.22 6.52
CA TRP A 173 0.95 6.14 7.89
C TRP A 173 1.57 7.24 8.76
N SER A 174 2.89 7.43 8.65
CA SER A 174 3.61 8.49 9.36
C SER A 174 3.07 9.87 8.99
N PHE A 175 2.94 10.18 7.70
CA PHE A 175 2.47 11.47 7.21
C PHE A 175 1.05 11.77 7.66
N VAL A 176 0.12 10.84 7.45
CA VAL A 176 -1.30 11.01 7.81
C VAL A 176 -1.45 11.19 9.32
N TYR A 177 -0.75 10.39 10.13
CA TYR A 177 -0.78 10.52 11.59
C TYR A 177 -0.17 11.83 12.07
N LEU A 178 1.05 12.16 11.63
CA LEU A 178 1.74 13.38 12.05
C LEU A 178 0.99 14.64 11.61
N TRP A 179 0.36 14.63 10.44
CA TRP A 179 -0.44 15.77 9.97
C TRP A 179 -1.70 15.95 10.81
N TRP A 180 -2.44 14.87 11.07
CA TRP A 180 -3.56 14.90 12.00
C TRP A 180 -3.10 15.40 13.39
N TRP A 181 -2.03 14.82 13.93
CA TRP A 181 -1.50 15.12 15.25
C TRP A 181 -1.04 16.57 15.40
N TYR A 182 -0.40 17.10 14.37
CA TYR A 182 0.01 18.50 14.28
C TYR A 182 -1.22 19.42 14.31
N LEU A 183 -2.25 19.13 13.52
CA LEU A 183 -3.45 19.96 13.41
C LEU A 183 -4.37 19.89 14.63
N THR A 184 -4.35 18.80 15.41
CA THR A 184 -5.30 18.58 16.51
C THR A 184 -4.70 18.66 17.91
N ILE A 185 -3.44 18.29 18.13
CA ILE A 185 -2.88 18.14 19.48
C ILE A 185 -1.78 19.15 19.76
N HIS A 186 -0.70 19.13 18.97
CA HIS A 186 0.56 19.69 19.45
C HIS A 186 1.08 20.90 18.68
N ASN A 187 0.60 21.17 17.46
CA ASN A 187 0.98 22.33 16.61
C ASN A 187 2.49 22.69 16.66
N LYS A 188 3.35 21.68 16.83
CA LYS A 188 4.79 21.90 17.00
C LYS A 188 5.42 22.04 15.62
N LYS A 189 6.06 23.20 15.37
CA LYS A 189 6.63 23.53 14.06
C LYS A 189 7.70 22.56 13.56
N TYR A 190 8.43 21.87 14.45
CA TYR A 190 9.44 20.87 14.07
C TYR A 190 8.84 19.65 13.34
N ILE A 191 7.52 19.44 13.41
CA ILE A 191 6.84 18.35 12.69
C ILE A 191 6.79 18.64 11.19
N ILE A 192 6.78 19.92 10.77
CA ILE A 192 6.66 20.30 9.36
C ILE A 192 7.84 19.79 8.51
N PRO A 193 9.10 19.94 8.92
CA PRO A 193 10.23 19.30 8.24
C PRO A 193 10.08 17.77 8.11
N ILE A 194 9.59 17.09 9.15
CA ILE A 194 9.39 15.63 9.14
C ILE A 194 8.30 15.24 8.12
N LEU A 195 7.20 15.99 8.09
CA LEU A 195 6.14 15.82 7.09
C LEU A 195 6.63 16.09 5.67
N ALA A 196 7.48 17.11 5.48
CA ALA A 196 8.11 17.40 4.21
C ALA A 196 9.00 16.24 3.76
N ILE A 197 9.80 15.65 4.64
CA ILE A 197 10.60 14.45 4.33
C ILE A 197 9.68 13.29 3.93
N CYS A 198 8.64 12.98 4.72
CA CYS A 198 7.70 11.90 4.39
C CYS A 198 7.04 12.10 3.01
N SER A 199 6.61 13.33 2.72
CA SER A 199 6.03 13.72 1.42
C SER A 199 7.03 13.53 0.28
N ALA A 200 8.25 14.03 0.45
CA ALA A 200 9.31 13.89 -0.54
C ALA A 200 9.67 12.43 -0.82
N MET A 201 9.81 11.62 0.23
CA MET A 201 10.11 10.19 0.09
C MET A 201 9.00 9.47 -0.67
N MET A 202 7.72 9.69 -0.32
CA MET A 202 6.61 9.08 -1.05
C MET A 202 6.60 9.45 -2.54
N CYS A 203 6.83 10.73 -2.87
CA CYS A 203 6.88 11.20 -4.26
C CYS A 203 8.10 10.68 -5.04
N LEU A 204 9.22 10.43 -4.36
CA LEU A 204 10.43 9.86 -4.96
C LEU A 204 10.40 8.32 -5.00
N LEU A 205 9.43 7.69 -4.35
CA LEU A 205 9.14 6.26 -4.45
C LEU A 205 8.15 5.97 -5.58
N SER A 206 7.10 6.78 -5.73
CA SER A 206 6.04 6.54 -6.72
C SER A 206 5.30 7.80 -7.16
N PHE A 207 4.55 7.70 -8.26
CA PHE A 207 3.66 8.75 -8.75
C PHE A 207 2.30 8.79 -8.05
N GLU A 208 1.86 7.67 -7.49
CA GLU A 208 0.52 7.57 -6.90
C GLU A 208 0.32 8.50 -5.68
N PRO A 209 1.31 8.69 -4.80
CA PRO A 209 1.16 9.51 -3.60
C PRO A 209 0.89 11.00 -3.85
N TYR A 210 1.20 11.56 -5.02
CA TYR A 210 1.06 13.00 -5.29
C TYR A 210 -0.36 13.50 -5.03
N ILE A 211 -1.35 12.80 -5.61
CA ILE A 211 -2.78 13.14 -5.47
C ILE A 211 -3.27 12.83 -4.05
N TYR A 212 -2.79 11.73 -3.46
CA TYR A 212 -3.12 11.36 -2.09
C TYR A 212 -2.68 12.45 -1.09
N ILE A 213 -1.42 12.90 -1.19
CA ILE A 213 -0.81 13.92 -0.35
C ILE A 213 -1.56 15.25 -0.49
N LEU A 214 -1.85 15.68 -1.73
CA LEU A 214 -2.62 16.90 -2.01
C LEU A 214 -3.96 16.92 -1.27
N ILE A 215 -4.73 15.82 -1.38
CA ILE A 215 -6.04 15.70 -0.76
C ILE A 215 -5.93 15.68 0.77
N ILE A 216 -4.92 15.03 1.35
CA ILE A 216 -4.72 15.00 2.79
C ILE A 216 -4.32 16.38 3.33
N ILE A 217 -3.37 17.07 2.68
CA ILE A 217 -2.87 18.39 3.12
C ILE A 217 -4.01 19.41 3.16
N ILE A 218 -4.86 19.45 2.12
CA ILE A 218 -5.97 20.41 2.02
C ILE A 218 -7.19 19.92 2.80
N GLY A 219 -7.51 18.64 2.66
CA GLY A 219 -8.74 18.04 3.18
C GLY A 219 -8.76 17.94 4.71
N PHE A 220 -7.62 17.73 5.38
CA PHE A 220 -7.61 17.67 6.85
C PHE A 220 -7.96 19.02 7.51
N PRO A 221 -7.33 20.15 7.15
CA PRO A 221 -7.77 21.48 7.59
C PRO A 221 -9.25 21.72 7.32
N LEU A 222 -9.75 21.41 6.10
CA LEU A 222 -11.17 21.54 5.76
C LEU A 222 -12.07 20.69 6.67
N ALA A 223 -11.76 19.42 6.85
CA ALA A 223 -12.49 18.50 7.71
C ALA A 223 -12.51 18.97 9.16
N LEU A 224 -11.43 19.62 9.62
CA LEU A 224 -11.31 20.19 10.97
C LEU A 224 -11.83 21.63 11.08
N ARG A 225 -12.38 22.21 9.99
CA ARG A 225 -12.83 23.62 9.91
C ARG A 225 -11.73 24.63 10.24
N GLN A 226 -10.50 24.32 9.86
CA GLN A 226 -9.35 25.21 9.97
C GLN A 226 -9.10 25.94 8.64
N LYS A 227 -8.35 27.04 8.67
CA LYS A 227 -7.95 27.77 7.46
C LYS A 227 -6.98 26.93 6.63
N ILE A 228 -7.18 26.91 5.31
CA ILE A 228 -6.32 26.20 4.35
C ILE A 228 -5.08 27.04 4.01
N LEU A 229 -5.24 28.36 3.90
CA LEU A 229 -4.17 29.30 3.59
C LEU A 229 -3.27 29.52 4.81
N ARG A 230 -2.47 28.51 5.11
CA ARG A 230 -1.42 28.56 6.14
C ARG A 230 -0.08 28.29 5.49
N TRP A 231 0.99 28.87 6.04
CA TRP A 231 2.33 28.66 5.49
C TRP A 231 2.73 27.18 5.52
N GLU A 232 2.27 26.40 6.51
CA GLU A 232 2.58 24.96 6.59
C GLU A 232 1.96 24.18 5.43
N VAL A 233 0.72 24.52 5.06
CA VAL A 233 0.04 23.93 3.89
C VAL A 233 0.79 24.28 2.62
N ILE A 234 1.18 25.54 2.43
CA ILE A 234 1.94 25.99 1.27
C ILE A 234 3.26 25.22 1.16
N VAL A 235 4.03 25.15 2.26
CA VAL A 235 5.30 24.40 2.29
C VAL A 235 5.10 22.94 1.90
N LEU A 236 4.11 22.26 2.48
CA LEU A 236 3.87 20.84 2.18
C LEU A 236 3.36 20.62 0.75
N LEU A 237 2.65 21.57 0.14
CA LEU A 237 2.21 21.50 -1.26
C LEU A 237 3.35 21.76 -2.26
N LEU A 238 4.37 22.52 -1.86
CA LEU A 238 5.56 22.73 -2.69
C LEU A 238 6.47 21.49 -2.75
N VAL A 239 6.46 20.65 -1.71
CA VAL A 239 7.34 19.47 -1.64
C VAL A 239 7.13 18.50 -2.82
N PRO A 240 5.91 18.04 -3.15
CA PRO A 240 5.70 17.20 -4.35
C PRO A 240 6.21 17.85 -5.64
N ALA A 241 6.02 19.16 -5.81
CA ALA A 241 6.51 19.88 -6.98
C ALA A 241 8.05 19.86 -7.04
N PHE A 242 8.73 20.08 -5.91
CA PHE A 242 10.18 19.97 -5.84
C PHE A 242 10.68 18.54 -6.08
N SER A 243 10.02 17.51 -5.54
CA SER A 243 10.37 16.11 -5.81
C SER A 243 10.24 15.76 -7.30
N PHE A 244 9.19 16.24 -7.96
CA PHE A 244 9.01 16.07 -9.39
C PHE A 244 10.09 16.83 -10.19
N SER A 245 10.37 18.08 -9.84
CA SER A 245 11.41 18.89 -10.48
C SER A 245 12.81 18.28 -10.32
N LEU A 246 13.14 17.73 -9.14
CA LEU A 246 14.39 17.00 -8.91
C LEU A 246 14.52 15.86 -9.90
N ARG A 247 13.45 15.08 -10.09
CA ARG A 247 13.48 13.99 -11.07
C ARG A 247 13.68 14.48 -12.50
N LEU A 248 12.97 15.53 -12.92
CA LEU A 248 13.17 16.10 -14.26
C LEU A 248 14.62 16.57 -14.45
N TYR A 249 15.22 17.12 -13.39
CA TYR A 249 16.63 17.50 -13.38
C TYR A 249 17.55 16.28 -13.54
N LEU A 250 17.33 15.17 -12.82
CA LEU A 250 18.13 13.95 -12.95
C LEU A 250 18.03 13.35 -14.36
N ASN A 251 16.82 13.32 -14.94
CA ASN A 251 16.63 12.92 -16.33
C ASN A 251 17.38 13.84 -17.30
N ALA A 252 17.33 15.16 -17.08
CA ALA A 252 18.05 16.12 -17.91
C ALA A 252 19.57 15.96 -17.78
N GLU A 253 20.08 15.70 -16.58
CA GLU A 253 21.51 15.43 -16.34
C GLU A 253 21.96 14.17 -17.09
N TYR A 254 21.17 13.08 -17.02
CA TYR A 254 21.46 11.85 -17.75
C TYR A 254 21.46 12.03 -19.28
N PHE A 255 20.46 12.71 -19.83
CA PHE A 255 20.35 12.94 -21.28
C PHE A 255 21.23 14.07 -21.82
N GLY A 256 21.98 14.78 -20.96
CA GLY A 256 22.78 15.93 -21.36
C GLY A 256 21.98 17.20 -21.70
N GLY A 257 20.72 17.30 -21.26
CA GLY A 257 19.92 18.51 -21.36
C GLY A 257 18.40 18.32 -21.26
N PHE A 258 17.68 19.40 -20.94
CA PHE A 258 16.22 19.41 -20.82
C PHE A 258 15.49 19.08 -22.12
N THR A 259 16.03 19.47 -23.28
CA THR A 259 15.39 19.21 -24.58
C THR A 259 15.28 17.71 -24.86
N ALA A 260 16.36 16.96 -24.64
CA ALA A 260 16.40 15.52 -24.85
C ALA A 260 15.49 14.80 -23.83
N MET A 261 15.52 15.22 -22.56
CA MET A 261 14.61 14.72 -21.52
C MET A 261 13.13 14.94 -21.89
N LEU A 262 12.75 16.13 -22.35
CA LEU A 262 11.37 16.42 -22.74
C LEU A 262 10.92 15.59 -23.95
N HIS A 263 11.83 15.32 -24.89
CA HIS A 263 11.56 14.44 -26.01
C HIS A 263 11.28 13.00 -25.55
N ASP A 264 12.11 12.46 -24.65
CA ASP A 264 11.92 11.13 -24.04
C ASP A 264 10.57 11.04 -23.29
N MET A 265 10.31 11.98 -22.38
CA MET A 265 9.06 12.02 -21.61
C MET A 265 7.82 12.13 -22.51
N LYS A 266 7.90 12.92 -23.58
CA LYS A 266 6.81 13.02 -24.57
C LYS A 266 6.59 11.69 -25.28
N GLY A 267 7.67 11.02 -25.70
CA GLY A 267 7.61 9.69 -26.32
C GLY A 267 6.93 8.68 -25.41
N ALA A 268 7.34 8.59 -24.15
CA ALA A 268 6.73 7.69 -23.18
C ALA A 268 5.27 8.05 -22.86
N PHE A 269 4.93 9.33 -22.78
CA PHE A 269 3.54 9.76 -22.63
C PHE A 269 2.67 9.30 -23.80
N LEU A 270 3.12 9.50 -25.04
CA LEU A 270 2.40 9.06 -26.24
C LEU A 270 2.24 7.53 -26.28
N ASN A 271 3.28 6.78 -25.93
CA ASN A 271 3.22 5.31 -25.83
C ASN A 271 2.22 4.85 -24.76
N ARG A 272 2.23 5.48 -23.57
CA ARG A 272 1.33 5.12 -22.46
C ARG A 272 -0.11 5.59 -22.67
N THR A 273 -0.34 6.59 -23.51
CA THR A 273 -1.68 7.07 -23.87
C THR A 273 -2.25 6.39 -25.11
N GLY A 274 -1.51 5.45 -25.72
CA GLY A 274 -1.97 4.72 -26.91
C GLY A 274 -1.99 5.55 -28.20
N ALA A 275 -1.37 6.73 -28.20
CA ALA A 275 -1.34 7.61 -29.37
C ALA A 275 -0.39 7.12 -30.48
N SER A 276 0.42 6.10 -30.22
CA SER A 276 1.54 5.66 -31.08
C SER A 276 1.61 4.16 -31.37
N ALA A 277 0.65 3.32 -30.97
CA ALA A 277 0.73 1.88 -31.27
C ALA A 277 -0.64 1.20 -31.42
N ASP A 278 -0.69 0.30 -32.40
CA ASP A 278 -1.75 -0.67 -32.65
C ASP A 278 -1.69 -1.81 -31.60
N VAL A 279 -2.81 -2.03 -30.90
CA VAL A 279 -3.17 -3.26 -30.16
C VAL A 279 -2.32 -3.62 -28.93
N SER A 280 -2.67 -3.09 -27.76
CA SER A 280 -2.41 -3.74 -26.47
C SER A 280 -3.52 -3.45 -25.43
N GLU A 281 -3.79 -4.38 -24.51
CA GLU A 281 -4.80 -4.19 -23.43
C GLU A 281 -4.47 -3.00 -22.50
N LEU A 282 -3.20 -2.59 -22.43
CA LEU A 282 -2.75 -1.37 -21.72
C LEU A 282 -3.21 -0.07 -22.41
N GLN A 283 -3.72 -0.16 -23.64
CA GLN A 283 -4.14 0.98 -24.47
C GLN A 283 -5.66 1.13 -24.55
N ARG A 284 -6.41 0.46 -23.67
CA ARG A 284 -7.87 0.64 -23.62
C ARG A 284 -8.20 2.11 -23.39
N THR A 285 -8.93 2.68 -24.35
CA THR A 285 -9.56 3.99 -24.18
C THR A 285 -10.65 3.85 -23.11
N MET A 286 -10.53 4.64 -22.04
CA MET A 286 -11.47 4.61 -20.93
C MET A 286 -12.73 5.39 -21.28
N HIS A 287 -13.88 4.72 -21.25
CA HIS A 287 -15.18 5.36 -21.43
C HIS A 287 -15.80 5.75 -20.07
N PHE A 288 -16.74 6.69 -20.06
CA PHE A 288 -17.44 7.08 -18.82
C PHE A 288 -18.09 5.89 -18.09
N SER A 289 -18.62 4.92 -18.84
CA SER A 289 -19.15 3.66 -18.30
C SER A 289 -18.13 2.87 -17.48
N ASP A 290 -16.85 2.96 -17.84
CA ASP A 290 -15.78 2.23 -17.16
C ASP A 290 -15.53 2.79 -15.76
N TYR A 291 -15.71 4.10 -15.57
CA TYR A 291 -15.64 4.73 -14.25
C TYR A 291 -16.81 4.38 -13.35
N VAL A 292 -18.00 4.13 -13.92
CA VAL A 292 -19.22 3.86 -13.16
C VAL A 292 -19.40 2.38 -12.87
N TYR A 293 -19.00 1.49 -13.78
CA TYR A 293 -19.26 0.05 -13.68
C TYR A 293 -17.98 -0.77 -13.53
N LEU A 294 -17.04 -0.63 -14.46
CA LEU A 294 -15.86 -1.50 -14.50
C LEU A 294 -14.93 -1.25 -13.30
N LEU A 295 -14.52 -0.01 -13.07
CA LEU A 295 -13.64 0.36 -11.97
C LEU A 295 -14.23 -0.04 -10.60
N PRO A 296 -15.50 0.28 -10.28
CA PRO A 296 -16.10 -0.17 -9.02
C PRO A 296 -16.22 -1.69 -8.93
N LYS A 297 -16.61 -2.40 -10.00
CA LYS A 297 -16.68 -3.87 -10.02
C LYS A 297 -15.31 -4.49 -9.73
N THR A 298 -14.27 -4.05 -10.46
CA THR A 298 -12.90 -4.55 -10.30
C THR A 298 -12.36 -4.25 -8.91
N ARG A 299 -12.58 -3.04 -8.38
CA ARG A 299 -12.17 -2.70 -7.01
C ARG A 299 -12.91 -3.50 -5.96
N LEU A 300 -14.22 -3.70 -6.13
CA LEU A 300 -15.01 -4.54 -5.24
C LEU A 300 -14.42 -5.94 -5.23
N HIS A 301 -14.21 -6.56 -6.39
CA HIS A 301 -13.62 -7.89 -6.47
C HIS A 301 -12.27 -7.95 -5.74
N ARG A 302 -11.35 -7.05 -6.08
CA ARG A 302 -10.00 -6.99 -5.50
C ARG A 302 -9.97 -6.70 -4.00
N LEU A 303 -10.95 -5.96 -3.47
CA LEU A 303 -11.01 -5.63 -2.03
C LEU A 303 -11.07 -6.89 -1.16
N GLY A 304 -11.80 -7.90 -1.61
CA GLY A 304 -11.90 -9.18 -0.92
C GLY A 304 -10.57 -9.90 -0.92
N HIS A 305 -9.83 -9.87 -2.02
CA HIS A 305 -8.53 -10.53 -2.12
C HIS A 305 -7.46 -9.82 -1.27
N PHE A 306 -7.53 -8.50 -1.23
CA PHE A 306 -6.54 -7.69 -0.57
C PHE A 306 -6.61 -7.71 0.96
N TYR A 307 -7.79 -7.97 1.52
CA TYR A 307 -8.08 -7.96 2.96
C TYR A 307 -8.64 -9.32 3.43
N ILE A 308 -8.75 -9.53 4.74
CA ILE A 308 -9.18 -10.84 5.28
C ILE A 308 -10.65 -11.14 4.96
N PHE A 309 -11.51 -10.13 4.97
CA PHE A 309 -12.95 -10.33 4.78
C PHE A 309 -13.33 -10.19 3.30
N PRO A 310 -14.38 -10.89 2.84
CA PRO A 310 -14.90 -10.67 1.50
C PRO A 310 -15.48 -9.25 1.36
N SER A 311 -15.45 -8.72 0.14
CA SER A 311 -15.68 -7.31 -0.14
C SER A 311 -17.02 -6.76 0.37
N LEU A 312 -18.10 -7.52 0.22
CA LEU A 312 -19.43 -7.12 0.71
C LEU A 312 -19.48 -7.01 2.23
N VAL A 313 -18.73 -7.87 2.93
CA VAL A 313 -18.62 -7.83 4.39
C VAL A 313 -17.76 -6.65 4.83
N ILE A 314 -16.69 -6.33 4.09
CA ILE A 314 -15.90 -5.12 4.31
C ILE A 314 -16.77 -3.87 4.12
N ILE A 315 -17.60 -3.82 3.09
CA ILE A 315 -18.53 -2.69 2.86
C ILE A 315 -19.53 -2.59 4.00
N LEU A 316 -20.16 -3.70 4.40
CA LEU A 316 -21.09 -3.73 5.53
C LEU A 316 -20.44 -3.17 6.80
N PHE A 317 -19.27 -3.69 7.18
CA PHE A 317 -18.54 -3.22 8.35
C PHE A 317 -18.07 -1.78 8.18
N GLY A 318 -17.69 -1.37 6.98
CA GLY A 318 -17.32 0.01 6.65
C GLY A 318 -18.48 0.98 6.88
N ILE A 319 -19.68 0.65 6.40
CA ILE A 319 -20.90 1.45 6.61
C ILE A 319 -21.22 1.53 8.11
N LEU A 320 -21.25 0.39 8.81
CA LEU A 320 -21.52 0.36 10.24
C LEU A 320 -20.48 1.16 11.04
N GLY A 321 -19.20 1.06 10.67
CA GLY A 321 -18.11 1.79 11.26
C GLY A 321 -18.20 3.30 11.03
N LEU A 322 -18.54 3.72 9.81
CA LEU A 322 -18.79 5.13 9.49
C LEU A 322 -19.98 5.71 10.29
N ILE A 323 -21.06 4.94 10.46
CA ILE A 323 -22.20 5.35 11.30
C ILE A 323 -21.75 5.56 12.75
N GLN A 324 -20.96 4.64 13.31
CA GLN A 324 -20.42 4.79 14.67
C GLN A 324 -19.48 5.99 14.79
N LEU A 325 -18.56 6.16 13.84
CA LEU A 325 -17.65 7.31 13.81
C LEU A 325 -18.40 8.63 13.70
N LYS A 326 -19.41 8.73 12.83
CA LYS A 326 -20.24 9.94 12.70
C LYS A 326 -20.96 10.26 14.00
N LYS A 327 -21.49 9.24 14.68
CA LYS A 327 -22.23 9.39 15.93
C LYS A 327 -21.35 9.79 17.11
N HIS A 328 -20.19 9.15 17.26
CA HIS A 328 -19.35 9.30 18.47
C HIS A 328 -18.17 10.25 18.27
N PHE A 329 -17.66 10.41 17.04
CA PHE A 329 -16.46 11.17 16.72
C PHE A 329 -16.62 11.99 15.42
N PRO A 330 -17.57 12.95 15.36
CA PRO A 330 -17.96 13.62 14.10
C PRO A 330 -16.83 14.38 13.40
N SER A 331 -15.87 14.92 14.14
CA SER A 331 -14.67 15.54 13.55
C SER A 331 -13.74 14.50 12.92
N PHE A 332 -13.52 13.37 13.59
CA PHE A 332 -12.68 12.30 13.05
C PHE A 332 -13.37 11.53 11.91
N TYR A 333 -14.70 11.42 11.91
CA TYR A 333 -15.47 10.92 10.77
C TYR A 333 -15.15 11.70 9.48
N ARG A 334 -15.10 13.04 9.54
CA ARG A 334 -14.74 13.87 8.38
C ARG A 334 -13.31 13.60 7.92
N ILE A 335 -12.38 13.40 8.86
CA ILE A 335 -11.01 12.98 8.54
C ILE A 335 -10.99 11.62 7.83
N ALA A 336 -11.73 10.63 8.33
CA ALA A 336 -11.83 9.31 7.70
C ALA A 336 -12.41 9.39 6.28
N VAL A 337 -13.39 10.27 6.04
CA VAL A 337 -13.91 10.52 4.69
C VAL A 337 -12.85 11.14 3.78
N VAL A 338 -12.05 12.08 4.26
CA VAL A 338 -10.93 12.64 3.47
C VAL A 338 -9.89 11.56 3.13
N ILE A 339 -9.55 10.70 4.09
CA ILE A 339 -8.65 9.55 3.85
C ILE A 339 -9.24 8.64 2.76
N TYR A 340 -10.53 8.31 2.83
CA TYR A 340 -11.20 7.51 1.79
C TYR A 340 -11.12 8.18 0.42
N ILE A 341 -11.45 9.47 0.31
CA ILE A 341 -11.37 10.23 -0.94
C ILE A 341 -9.94 10.20 -1.49
N ALA A 342 -8.93 10.50 -0.66
CA ALA A 342 -7.53 10.42 -1.05
C ALA A 342 -7.16 9.02 -1.58
N SER A 343 -7.68 7.98 -0.94
CA SER A 343 -7.40 6.58 -1.28
C SER A 343 -7.97 6.14 -2.63
N VAL A 344 -9.14 6.67 -3.01
CA VAL A 344 -9.80 6.30 -4.27
C VAL A 344 -9.40 7.22 -5.43
N SER A 345 -8.92 8.42 -5.16
CA SER A 345 -8.68 9.46 -6.16
C SER A 345 -7.67 9.07 -7.24
N TRP A 346 -6.62 8.31 -6.90
CA TRP A 346 -5.65 7.84 -7.89
C TRP A 346 -6.30 7.03 -9.03
N ALA A 347 -7.30 6.22 -8.71
CA ALA A 347 -8.01 5.43 -9.73
C ALA A 347 -8.86 6.27 -10.68
N PHE A 348 -9.14 7.54 -10.35
CA PHE A 348 -9.77 8.48 -11.27
C PHE A 348 -8.74 9.20 -12.15
N VAL A 349 -7.51 9.38 -11.65
CA VAL A 349 -6.41 10.06 -12.36
C VAL A 349 -5.71 9.11 -13.34
N MET A 350 -5.42 7.87 -12.92
CA MET A 350 -4.80 6.83 -13.73
C MET A 350 -5.66 5.54 -13.72
N PRO A 351 -6.83 5.56 -14.34
CA PRO A 351 -7.77 4.46 -14.24
C PRO A 351 -7.30 3.17 -14.93
N GLN A 352 -6.58 3.24 -16.05
CA GLN A 352 -6.01 2.05 -16.70
C GLN A 352 -5.02 1.34 -15.76
N HIS A 353 -4.15 2.12 -15.11
CA HIS A 353 -3.20 1.60 -14.13
C HIS A 353 -3.94 0.97 -12.93
N ALA A 354 -4.98 1.63 -12.41
CA ALA A 354 -5.80 1.08 -11.34
C ALA A 354 -6.62 -0.16 -11.73
N LEU A 355 -6.96 -0.33 -13.03
CA LEU A 355 -7.61 -1.53 -13.55
C LEU A 355 -6.65 -2.69 -13.69
N ILE A 356 -5.38 -2.45 -14.00
CA ILE A 356 -4.41 -3.53 -14.22
C ILE A 356 -3.78 -3.95 -12.90
N HIS A 357 -3.41 -2.99 -12.05
CA HIS A 357 -2.64 -3.28 -10.85
C HIS A 357 -3.49 -3.33 -9.58
N ILE A 358 -3.45 -4.48 -8.91
CA ILE A 358 -4.19 -4.73 -7.67
C ILE A 358 -3.61 -3.98 -6.46
N PHE A 359 -2.30 -3.71 -6.45
CA PHE A 359 -1.64 -2.98 -5.36
C PHE A 359 -2.17 -1.55 -5.18
N THR A 360 -2.83 -0.98 -6.19
CA THR A 360 -3.47 0.35 -6.09
C THR A 360 -4.58 0.39 -5.02
N LEU A 361 -5.08 -0.76 -4.59
CA LEU A 361 -5.99 -0.85 -3.45
C LEU A 361 -5.32 -0.56 -2.10
N ARG A 362 -4.00 -0.68 -1.97
CA ARG A 362 -3.28 -0.44 -0.70
C ARG A 362 -3.62 0.92 -0.09
N HIS A 363 -3.91 1.89 -0.94
CA HIS A 363 -4.28 3.25 -0.54
C HIS A 363 -5.44 3.27 0.46
N ILE A 364 -6.39 2.33 0.36
CA ILE A 364 -7.55 2.28 1.25
C ILE A 364 -7.24 1.67 2.63
N GLY A 365 -6.05 1.12 2.85
CA GLY A 365 -5.70 0.39 4.08
C GLY A 365 -5.90 1.20 5.36
N ILE A 366 -5.48 2.46 5.37
CA ILE A 366 -5.68 3.37 6.52
C ILE A 366 -7.18 3.51 6.82
N PHE A 367 -8.01 3.71 5.79
CA PHE A 367 -9.45 3.83 5.94
C PHE A 367 -10.09 2.52 6.46
N ILE A 368 -9.70 1.38 5.90
CA ILE A 368 -10.17 0.05 6.33
C ILE A 368 -9.86 -0.18 7.81
N GLY A 369 -8.63 0.08 8.25
CA GLY A 369 -8.25 -0.05 9.66
C GLY A 369 -9.11 0.80 10.60
N ILE A 370 -9.49 2.01 10.17
CA ILE A 370 -10.35 2.92 10.93
C ILE A 370 -11.78 2.39 11.04
N VAL A 371 -12.41 2.00 9.92
CA VAL A 371 -13.84 1.69 9.90
C VAL A 371 -14.18 0.28 10.35
N ILE A 372 -13.34 -0.71 10.05
CA ILE A 372 -13.62 -2.11 10.38
C ILE A 372 -13.65 -2.35 11.89
N GLY A 373 -12.78 -1.68 12.65
CA GLY A 373 -12.75 -1.77 14.11
C GLY A 373 -14.11 -1.47 14.76
N PHE A 374 -14.71 -0.33 14.41
CA PHE A 374 -16.03 0.04 14.89
C PHE A 374 -17.17 -0.74 14.23
N GLY A 375 -17.01 -1.07 12.94
CA GLY A 375 -17.99 -1.85 12.19
C GLY A 375 -18.28 -3.20 12.82
N LEU A 376 -17.23 -3.93 13.20
CA LEU A 376 -17.37 -5.27 13.78
C LEU A 376 -17.96 -5.23 15.19
N ILE A 377 -17.60 -4.24 16.01
CA ILE A 377 -18.22 -4.01 17.32
C ILE A 377 -19.72 -3.76 17.14
N LYS A 378 -20.09 -2.88 16.20
CA LYS A 378 -21.50 -2.58 15.96
C LYS A 378 -22.27 -3.77 15.41
N TYR A 379 -21.66 -4.53 14.49
CA TYR A 379 -22.26 -5.75 13.96
C TYR A 379 -22.52 -6.77 15.06
N LYS A 380 -21.60 -6.94 16.01
CA LYS A 380 -21.80 -7.82 17.18
C LYS A 380 -23.01 -7.39 18.02
N GLU A 381 -23.21 -6.09 18.25
CA GLU A 381 -24.39 -5.61 18.98
C GLU A 381 -25.70 -5.97 18.25
N ILE A 382 -25.74 -5.79 16.92
CA ILE A 382 -26.90 -6.12 16.08
C ILE A 382 -27.18 -7.63 16.14
N LEU A 383 -26.14 -8.45 16.00
CA LEU A 383 -26.25 -9.91 16.10
C LEU A 383 -26.84 -10.34 17.45
N VAL A 384 -26.33 -9.80 18.56
CA VAL A 384 -26.82 -10.12 19.91
C VAL A 384 -28.27 -9.67 20.09
N LEU A 385 -28.66 -8.53 19.52
CA LEU A 385 -30.04 -8.06 19.54
C LEU A 385 -30.98 -9.03 18.83
N HIS A 386 -30.64 -9.44 17.60
CA HIS A 386 -31.45 -10.40 16.82
C HIS A 386 -31.48 -11.79 17.46
N TRP A 387 -30.40 -12.19 18.13
CA TRP A 387 -30.36 -13.42 18.92
C TRP A 387 -31.35 -13.37 20.09
N LYS A 388 -31.32 -12.29 20.87
CA LYS A 388 -32.22 -12.11 22.02
C LYS A 388 -33.69 -12.01 21.60
N SER A 389 -33.99 -11.39 20.46
CA SER A 389 -35.35 -11.29 19.93
C SER A 389 -35.85 -12.57 19.26
N LYS A 390 -35.00 -13.61 19.13
CA LYS A 390 -35.31 -14.86 18.43
C LYS A 390 -35.83 -14.65 17.00
N ASN A 391 -35.36 -13.60 16.31
CA ASN A 391 -35.74 -13.38 14.92
C ASN A 391 -34.93 -14.31 13.99
N TYR A 392 -35.45 -15.52 13.78
CA TYR A 392 -34.77 -16.58 13.03
C TYR A 392 -34.41 -16.21 11.59
N LEU A 393 -35.20 -15.35 10.93
CA LEU A 393 -34.91 -14.89 9.57
C LEU A 393 -33.63 -14.04 9.55
N LEU A 394 -33.51 -13.07 10.46
CA LEU A 394 -32.32 -12.22 10.57
C LEU A 394 -31.10 -13.02 11.05
N LEU A 395 -31.31 -13.98 11.97
CA LEU A 395 -30.26 -14.91 12.41
C LEU A 395 -29.73 -15.77 11.26
N SER A 396 -30.60 -16.25 10.38
CA SER A 396 -30.19 -16.98 9.17
C SER A 396 -29.31 -16.12 8.27
N GLY A 397 -29.66 -14.83 8.09
CA GLY A 397 -28.82 -13.87 7.38
C GLY A 397 -27.44 -13.70 8.01
N HIS A 398 -27.34 -13.64 9.34
CA HIS A 398 -26.06 -13.59 10.04
C HIS A 398 -25.21 -14.85 9.85
N VAL A 399 -25.84 -16.03 9.88
CA VAL A 399 -25.18 -17.32 9.62
C VAL A 399 -24.59 -17.33 8.21
N ILE A 400 -25.32 -16.85 7.20
CA ILE A 400 -24.83 -16.74 5.82
C ILE A 400 -23.62 -15.81 5.75
N ILE A 401 -23.68 -14.62 6.35
CA ILE A 401 -22.57 -13.66 6.37
C ILE A 401 -21.31 -14.25 7.01
N LEU A 402 -21.48 -14.93 8.16
CA LEU A 402 -20.38 -15.56 8.88
C LEU A 402 -19.81 -16.76 8.11
N GLY A 403 -20.67 -17.62 7.58
CA GLY A 403 -20.28 -18.77 6.76
C GLY A 403 -19.51 -18.34 5.52
N TYR A 404 -20.01 -17.33 4.79
CA TYR A 404 -19.32 -16.74 3.65
C TYR A 404 -17.96 -16.16 4.03
N SER A 405 -17.88 -15.43 5.15
CA SER A 405 -16.61 -14.87 5.65
C SER A 405 -15.61 -15.97 6.01
N VAL A 406 -16.02 -17.01 6.74
CA VAL A 406 -15.12 -18.11 7.15
C VAL A 406 -14.62 -18.88 5.94
N PHE A 407 -15.51 -19.23 5.00
CA PHE A 407 -15.12 -19.90 3.76
C PHE A 407 -14.10 -19.06 2.98
N TYR A 408 -14.40 -17.77 2.80
CA TYR A 408 -13.52 -16.87 2.06
C TYR A 408 -12.16 -16.69 2.74
N ILE A 409 -12.12 -16.52 4.07
CA ILE A 409 -10.87 -16.44 4.84
C ILE A 409 -10.05 -17.72 4.69
N ALA A 410 -10.69 -18.89 4.75
CA ALA A 410 -10.01 -20.18 4.64
C ALA A 410 -9.36 -20.36 3.27
N ILE A 411 -10.05 -20.00 2.20
CA ILE A 411 -9.51 -20.10 0.84
C ILE A 411 -8.51 -18.98 0.57
N ASN A 412 -8.94 -17.73 0.68
CA ASN A 412 -8.14 -16.58 0.27
C ASN A 412 -6.94 -16.35 1.18
N THR A 413 -7.19 -16.17 2.48
CA THR A 413 -6.14 -15.75 3.40
C THR A 413 -5.33 -16.95 3.88
N VAL A 414 -5.99 -18.00 4.39
CA VAL A 414 -5.28 -19.14 4.97
C VAL A 414 -4.59 -19.97 3.90
N TYR A 415 -5.31 -20.44 2.88
CA TYR A 415 -4.70 -21.29 1.86
C TYR A 415 -3.73 -20.51 0.96
N PHE A 416 -4.10 -19.38 0.36
CA PHE A 416 -3.17 -18.68 -0.56
C PHE A 416 -2.05 -17.93 0.17
N VAL A 417 -2.37 -17.08 1.15
CA VAL A 417 -1.36 -16.21 1.79
C VAL A 417 -0.48 -16.99 2.76
N TYR A 418 -1.09 -17.74 3.67
CA TYR A 418 -0.34 -18.32 4.79
C TYR A 418 0.31 -19.65 4.42
N LEU A 419 -0.37 -20.49 3.62
CA LEU A 419 0.11 -21.82 3.28
C LEU A 419 0.85 -21.82 1.93
N LYS A 420 0.13 -21.59 0.81
CA LYS A 420 0.67 -21.76 -0.56
C LYS A 420 1.85 -20.84 -0.84
N TYR A 421 1.68 -19.52 -0.66
CA TYR A 421 2.74 -18.53 -0.90
C TYR A 421 3.48 -18.10 0.38
N GLY A 422 3.31 -18.87 1.46
CA GLY A 422 3.88 -18.58 2.78
C GLY A 422 4.70 -19.74 3.32
N LEU A 423 4.16 -20.44 4.32
CA LEU A 423 4.86 -21.45 5.10
C LEU A 423 5.22 -22.70 4.30
N LEU A 424 4.37 -23.09 3.35
CA LEU A 424 4.48 -24.34 2.58
C LEU A 424 4.96 -24.13 1.14
N TYR A 425 5.41 -22.92 0.76
CA TYR A 425 6.07 -22.70 -0.52
C TYR A 425 7.45 -23.39 -0.55
N PRO A 426 7.87 -24.04 -1.66
CA PRO A 426 7.15 -24.24 -2.94
C PRO A 426 6.30 -25.53 -3.00
N HIS A 427 6.18 -26.29 -1.90
CA HIS A 427 5.54 -27.61 -1.89
C HIS A 427 4.07 -27.64 -2.33
N LEU A 428 3.32 -26.54 -2.13
CA LEU A 428 1.93 -26.40 -2.58
C LEU A 428 1.79 -25.77 -3.99
N GLY A 429 2.89 -25.65 -4.72
CA GLY A 429 2.90 -25.41 -6.16
C GLY A 429 3.74 -24.22 -6.60
N THR A 430 4.51 -24.45 -7.66
CA THR A 430 5.08 -23.44 -8.59
C THR A 430 4.18 -23.22 -9.81
N ASP A 431 3.06 -23.95 -9.90
CA ASP A 431 2.17 -23.92 -11.04
C ASP A 431 1.51 -22.53 -11.15
N ASN A 432 1.67 -21.91 -12.33
CA ASN A 432 0.95 -20.72 -12.75
C ASN A 432 -0.55 -21.02 -12.66
N PHE A 433 -1.21 -20.58 -11.58
CA PHE A 433 -2.58 -20.98 -11.34
C PHE A 433 -3.57 -20.07 -12.11
N GLU A 434 -3.87 -20.51 -13.34
CA GLU A 434 -4.99 -20.09 -14.20
C GLU A 434 -6.37 -20.20 -13.52
N LEU A 435 -6.49 -20.95 -12.41
CA LEU A 435 -7.78 -21.15 -11.71
C LEU A 435 -8.33 -19.84 -11.12
N PHE A 436 -7.45 -18.87 -10.83
CA PHE A 436 -7.86 -17.55 -10.36
C PHE A 436 -8.36 -16.65 -11.49
N ASP A 437 -7.70 -16.72 -12.67
CA ASP A 437 -8.12 -16.00 -13.87
C ASP A 437 -9.48 -16.48 -14.39
N TYR A 438 -9.80 -17.78 -14.22
CA TYR A 438 -11.13 -18.32 -14.53
C TYR A 438 -12.26 -17.85 -13.60
N PHE A 439 -11.95 -17.41 -12.38
CA PHE A 439 -12.91 -16.76 -11.48
C PHE A 439 -12.89 -15.22 -11.61
N LEU A 440 -11.90 -14.66 -12.33
CA LEU A 440 -11.71 -13.23 -12.58
C LEU A 440 -12.41 -12.75 -13.87
N MET A 441 -12.66 -13.65 -14.84
CA MET A 441 -13.58 -13.44 -15.97
C MET A 441 -15.03 -13.75 -15.57
#